data_AF-A0A352MWK3-F1
#
_entry.id   AF-A0A352MWK3-F1
#
_cell.length_a   1.000
_cell.length_b   1.000
_cell.length_c   1.000
_cell.angle_alpha   90.00
_cell.angle_beta   90.00
_cell.angle_gamma   90.00
#
_symmetry.space_group_name_H-M   'P 1'
#
loop_
_entity.id
_entity.type
_entity.pdbx_description
1 polymer ?
#
loop_
_entity_poly.entity_id
_entity_poly.type
_entity_poly.pdbx_seq_one_letter_code
_entity_poly.pdbx_strand_id
1 'polypeptide(L)' 'IYTIDARKVSMEALGKYFPNTPMLAAIVKVSNIMTDEELLNDMEASFKHKFAKKPEVIEGNMKALSLALKEVKKVQ' A
#
# COMPACT_ATOMS: atom_id res chain seq x y z
N ILE A 1 -3.81 -19.50 -2.85
CA ILE A 1 -2.66 -18.76 -2.28
C ILE A 1 -2.51 -17.46 -3.06
N TYR A 2 -2.22 -16.34 -2.40
CA TYR A 2 -1.96 -15.05 -3.06
C TYR A 2 -0.50 -14.66 -2.86
N THR A 3 0.05 -13.93 -3.82
CA THR A 3 1.44 -13.49 -3.83
C THR A 3 1.54 -12.03 -4.24
N ILE A 4 2.58 -11.37 -3.75
CA ILE A 4 2.95 -9.99 -4.10
C ILE A 4 4.46 -9.85 -3.92
N ASP A 5 5.12 -9.14 -4.85
CA ASP A 5 6.50 -8.71 -4.65
C ASP A 5 6.53 -7.38 -3.89
N ALA A 6 6.44 -7.46 -2.57
CA ALA A 6 6.50 -6.27 -1.71
C ALA A 6 7.82 -5.51 -1.87
N ARG A 7 8.93 -6.19 -2.21
CA ARG A 7 10.23 -5.53 -2.38
C ARG A 7 10.21 -4.64 -3.61
N LYS A 8 9.72 -5.15 -4.75
CA LYS A 8 9.54 -4.36 -5.97
C LYS A 8 8.70 -3.12 -5.68
N VAL A 9 7.52 -3.29 -5.06
CA VAL A 9 6.61 -2.18 -4.77
C VAL A 9 7.27 -1.15 -3.85
N SER A 10 7.91 -1.58 -2.76
CA SER A 10 8.58 -0.66 -1.84
C SER A 10 9.71 0.11 -2.52
N MET A 11 10.54 -0.54 -3.32
CA MET A 11 11.65 0.13 -4.00
C MET A 11 11.14 1.15 -5.03
N GLU A 12 10.10 0.81 -5.80
CA GLU A 12 9.52 1.68 -6.83
C GLU A 12 8.75 2.88 -6.25
N ALA A 13 8.10 2.70 -5.10
CA ALA A 13 7.29 3.74 -4.49
C ALA A 13 8.04 4.59 -3.45
N LEU A 14 8.93 3.97 -2.68
CA LEU A 14 9.55 4.57 -1.49
C LEU A 14 11.07 4.72 -1.62
N GLY A 15 11.70 4.15 -2.65
CA GLY A 15 13.16 4.13 -2.83
C GLY A 15 13.90 3.26 -1.81
N LYS A 16 13.18 2.56 -0.92
CA LYS A 16 13.73 1.71 0.13
C LYS A 16 12.77 0.59 0.49
N TYR A 17 13.31 -0.49 1.05
CA TYR A 17 12.51 -1.66 1.40
C TYR A 17 11.69 -1.44 2.69
N PHE A 18 10.44 -1.04 2.53
CA PHE A 18 9.43 -0.96 3.58
C PHE A 18 8.18 -1.75 3.18
N PRO A 19 8.11 -3.04 3.55
CA PRO A 19 7.05 -3.93 3.07
C PRO A 19 5.71 -3.73 3.78
N ASN A 20 5.66 -2.99 4.89
CA ASN A 20 4.44 -2.79 5.68
C ASN A 20 3.27 -2.25 4.86
N THR A 21 3.47 -1.14 4.14
CA THR A 21 2.41 -0.50 3.35
C THR A 21 1.95 -1.40 2.18
N PRO A 22 2.85 -2.03 1.39
CA PRO A 22 2.44 -3.02 0.39
C PRO A 22 1.67 -4.22 0.98
N MET A 23 2.13 -4.77 2.12
CA MET A 23 1.49 -5.92 2.74
C MET A 23 0.13 -5.58 3.35
N LEU A 24 -0.06 -4.35 3.83
CA LEU A 24 -1.36 -3.86 4.30
C LEU A 24 -2.37 -3.81 3.15
N ALA A 25 -2.00 -3.22 2.02
CA ALA A 25 -2.86 -3.24 0.83
C ALA A 25 -3.16 -4.68 0.38
N ALA A 26 -2.15 -5.57 0.42
CA ALA A 26 -2.32 -6.95 0.00
C ALA A 26 -3.31 -7.72 0.88
N ILE A 27 -3.23 -7.60 2.20
CA ILE A 27 -4.15 -8.33 3.09
C ILE A 27 -5.59 -7.82 2.94
N VAL A 28 -5.78 -6.50 2.83
CA VAL A 28 -7.11 -5.89 2.63
C VAL A 28 -7.72 -6.35 1.30
N LYS A 29 -6.92 -6.36 0.22
CA LYS A 29 -7.36 -6.82 -1.11
C LYS A 29 -7.81 -8.28 -1.10
N VAL A 30 -7.08 -9.13 -0.39
CA VAL A 30 -7.36 -10.58 -0.34
C VAL A 30 -8.51 -10.89 0.62
N SER A 31 -8.65 -10.14 1.71
CA SER A 31 -9.73 -10.33 2.68
C SER A 31 -11.06 -9.73 2.22
N ASN A 32 -11.04 -8.79 1.28
CA ASN A 32 -12.21 -8.12 0.71
C ASN A 32 -13.11 -7.46 1.78
N ILE A 33 -12.48 -6.94 2.84
CA ILE A 33 -13.16 -6.31 3.99
C ILE A 33 -13.61 -4.87 3.70
N MET A 34 -13.05 -4.25 2.67
CA MET A 34 -13.39 -2.93 2.14
C MET A 34 -12.93 -2.86 0.68
N THR A 35 -13.44 -1.87 -0.05
CA THR A 35 -13.06 -1.59 -1.43
C THR A 35 -11.67 -0.93 -1.52
N ASP A 36 -11.07 -1.00 -2.70
CA ASP A 36 -9.79 -0.35 -2.99
C ASP A 36 -9.88 1.17 -2.76
N GLU A 37 -11.02 1.80 -3.08
CA GLU A 37 -11.26 3.23 -2.92
C GLU A 37 -11.39 3.64 -1.45
N GLU A 38 -12.16 2.88 -0.66
CA GLU A 38 -12.28 3.10 0.80
C GLU A 38 -10.92 3.01 1.48
N LEU A 39 -10.13 1.98 1.14
CA LEU A 39 -8.77 1.84 1.68
C LEU A 39 -7.90 3.05 1.33
N LEU A 40 -7.90 3.50 0.07
CA LEU A 40 -7.07 4.63 -0.35
C LEU A 40 -7.47 5.92 0.37
N ASN A 41 -8.77 6.19 0.49
CA ASN A 41 -9.28 7.39 1.18
C ASN A 41 -8.94 7.37 2.68
N ASP A 42 -9.17 6.24 3.36
CA ASP A 42 -8.88 6.09 4.79
C ASP A 42 -7.37 6.20 5.07
N MET A 43 -6.55 5.59 4.21
CA MET A 43 -5.10 5.64 4.36
C MET A 43 -4.53 7.03 4.07
N GLU A 44 -5.10 7.77 3.11
CA GLU A 44 -4.69 9.15 2.86
C GLU A 44 -4.95 10.03 4.08
N ALA A 45 -6.14 9.94 4.68
CA ALA A 45 -6.48 10.66 5.90
C ALA A 45 -5.58 10.26 7.08
N SER A 46 -5.37 8.95 7.27
CA SER A 46 -4.50 8.40 8.32
C SER A 46 -3.05 8.86 8.18
N PHE A 47 -2.50 8.86 6.96
CA PHE A 47 -1.14 9.32 6.70
C PHE A 47 -0.99 10.84 6.81
N LYS A 48 -1.98 11.63 6.40
CA LYS A 48 -1.99 13.08 6.64
C LYS A 48 -1.92 13.40 8.13
N HIS A 49 -2.63 12.66 8.97
CA HIS A 49 -2.55 12.83 10.43
C HIS A 49 -1.21 12.34 11.00
N LYS A 50 -0.81 11.10 10.68
CA LYS A 50 0.39 10.45 11.21
C LYS A 50 1.70 11.11 10.76
N PHE A 51 1.72 11.63 9.55
CA PHE A 51 2.89 12.25 8.92
C PHE A 51 2.68 13.75 8.64
N ALA A 52 1.87 14.44 9.46
CA ALA A 52 1.64 15.88 9.33
C ALA A 52 2.93 16.73 9.29
N LYS A 53 4.02 16.24 9.92
CA LYS A 53 5.33 16.88 9.93
C LYS A 53 6.30 16.40 8.84
N LYS A 54 5.88 15.44 8.01
CA LYS A 54 6.68 14.78 6.97
C LYS A 54 5.83 14.52 5.70
N PRO A 55 5.32 15.57 5.03
CA PRO A 55 4.46 15.40 3.85
C PRO A 55 5.13 14.62 2.73
N GLU A 56 6.46 14.65 2.64
CA GLU A 56 7.27 13.95 1.64
C GLU A 56 7.13 12.42 1.70
N VAL A 57 6.69 11.85 2.84
CA VAL A 57 6.46 10.41 2.95
C VAL A 57 5.05 9.99 2.55
N ILE A 58 4.10 10.92 2.46
CA ILE A 58 2.68 10.59 2.19
C ILE A 58 2.53 10.10 0.76
N GLU A 59 3.06 10.84 -0.22
CA GLU A 59 2.97 10.49 -1.64
C GLU A 59 3.55 9.10 -1.91
N GLY A 60 4.73 8.80 -1.37
CA GLY A 60 5.37 7.50 -1.53
C GLY A 60 4.55 6.36 -0.92
N ASN A 61 3.98 6.55 0.27
CA ASN A 61 3.14 5.53 0.89
C ASN A 61 1.81 5.32 0.13
N MET A 62 1.19 6.39 -0.37
CA MET A 62 -0.01 6.28 -1.22
C MET A 62 0.28 5.56 -2.53
N LYS A 63 1.43 5.86 -3.17
CA LYS A 63 1.89 5.14 -4.36
C LYS A 63 2.12 3.65 -4.06
N ALA A 64 2.72 3.32 -2.91
CA ALA A 64 2.95 1.95 -2.49
C ALA A 64 1.63 1.16 -2.30
N LEU A 65 0.61 1.77 -1.71
CA LEU A 65 -0.73 1.17 -1.59
C LEU A 65 -1.34 0.89 -2.97
N SER A 66 -1.39 1.90 -3.85
CA SER A 66 -1.98 1.77 -5.17
C SER A 66 -1.29 0.71 -6.04
N LEU A 67 0.03 0.65 -6.00
CA LEU A 67 0.81 -0.38 -6.71
C LEU A 67 0.57 -1.77 -6.13
N ALA A 68 0.53 -1.90 -4.80
CA ALA A 68 0.29 -3.18 -4.16
C ALA A 68 -1.09 -3.76 -4.51
N LEU A 69 -2.14 -2.94 -4.52
CA LEU A 69 -3.49 -3.37 -4.92
C LEU A 69 -3.54 -3.96 -6.35
N LYS A 70 -2.68 -3.47 -7.25
CA LYS A 70 -2.55 -3.95 -8.64
C LYS A 70 -1.65 -5.18 -8.78
N GLU A 71 -0.66 -5.33 -7.91
CA GLU A 71 0.37 -6.38 -8.02
C GLU A 71 0.02 -7.67 -7.26
N VAL A 72 -1.01 -7.66 -6.41
CA VAL A 72 -1.52 -8.88 -5.76
C VAL A 72 -2.06 -9.85 -6.81
N LYS A 73 -1.48 -11.05 -6.86
CA LYS A 73 -1.83 -12.10 -7.81
C LYS A 73 -2.22 -13.38 -7.09
N LYS A 74 -3.30 -14.01 -7.54
CA LYS A 74 -3.67 -15.35 -7.12
C LYS A 74 -2.74 -16.34 -7.83
N VAL A 75 -2.08 -17.21 -7.07
CA VAL A 75 -1.33 -18.34 -7.63
C VAL A 75 -2.37 -19.33 -8.15
N GLN A 76 -2.29 -19.63 -9.45
CA GLN A 76 -3.05 -20.69 -10.12
C GLN A 76 -2.27 -22.00 -10.05
#